data_AF-A0A7V3SKM0-F1
#
_entry.id   AF-A0A7V3SKM0-F1
#
_cell.length_a   1.000
_cell.length_b   1.000
_cell.length_c   1.000
_cell.angle_alpha   90.00
_cell.angle_beta   90.00
_cell.angle_gamma   90.00
#
_symmetry.space_group_name_H-M   'P 1'
#
loop_
_entity.id
_entity.type
_entity.pdbx_description
1 polymer ?
#
loop_
_entity_poly.entity_id
_entity_poly.type
_entity_poly.pdbx_seq_one_letter_code
_entity_poly.pdbx_strand_id
1 'polypeptide(L)'
;MKPSEFLKQAEELRQSEQSLYWEGTFADYLEIVTQKPQVADLAHARVYDMIMAAGVDEPEGRPKQYRFFRSEIFGLDKTLQQIVEEYFAPAARRLDVRKRILMLVGPVGGGKSTLVTMLKRGLERYSRTEEGAVYAIKGCPMHEEPLHLIPEDLRADFRRQFGIYIEGDLCPVCRWRLKEEFQGKIDQVPVERIFFSERNRIGIGTFKPSDPKSQDVSELTGSVNLQMLTEIGVESDPRVYNFDGELNIANRGIME
;
A
#
# COMPACT_ATOMS: atom_id res chain seq x y z
N MET A 1 -36.97 1.30 5.50
CA MET A 1 -36.30 1.47 4.20
C MET A 1 -36.94 0.51 3.22
N LYS A 2 -37.49 0.99 2.11
CA LYS A 2 -38.05 0.10 1.07
C LYS A 2 -36.89 -0.53 0.29
N PRO A 3 -37.02 -1.76 -0.25
CA PRO A 3 -35.98 -2.38 -1.07
C PRO A 3 -35.49 -1.50 -2.23
N SER A 4 -36.38 -0.70 -2.83
CA SER A 4 -36.04 0.24 -3.90
C SER A 4 -35.15 1.40 -3.46
N GLU A 5 -35.28 1.88 -2.21
CA GLU A 5 -34.43 2.94 -1.65
C GLU A 5 -33.02 2.42 -1.37
N PHE A 6 -32.91 1.17 -0.89
CA PHE A 6 -31.62 0.50 -0.69
C PHE A 6 -30.88 0.28 -2.01
N LEU A 7 -31.57 -0.18 -3.07
CA LEU A 7 -30.96 -0.35 -4.39
C LEU A 7 -30.46 0.98 -4.97
N LYS A 8 -31.20 2.07 -4.78
CA LYS A 8 -30.76 3.40 -5.18
C LYS A 8 -29.48 3.83 -4.45
N GLN A 9 -29.40 3.62 -3.13
CA GLN A 9 -28.18 3.88 -2.36
C GLN A 9 -26.99 3.03 -2.84
N ALA A 10 -27.21 1.76 -3.17
CA ALA A 10 -26.16 0.89 -3.70
C ALA A 10 -25.65 1.37 -5.08
N GLU A 11 -26.54 1.89 -5.92
CA GLU A 11 -26.18 2.45 -7.23
C GLU A 11 -25.43 3.79 -7.10
N GLU A 12 -25.87 4.67 -6.21
CA GLU A 12 -25.16 5.91 -5.87
C GLU A 12 -23.75 5.62 -5.34
N LEU A 13 -23.61 4.63 -4.46
CA LEU A 13 -22.30 4.19 -3.98
C LEU A 13 -21.42 3.69 -5.12
N ARG A 14 -21.96 2.84 -6.01
CA ARG A 14 -21.22 2.33 -7.17
C ARG A 14 -20.76 3.46 -8.10
N GLN A 15 -21.62 4.44 -8.38
CA GLN A 15 -21.26 5.60 -9.22
C GLN A 15 -20.17 6.44 -8.55
N SER A 16 -20.26 6.65 -7.23
CA SER A 16 -19.22 7.36 -6.49
C SER A 16 -17.87 6.62 -6.55
N GLU A 17 -17.87 5.29 -6.43
CA GLU A 17 -16.65 4.48 -6.59
C GLU A 17 -16.11 4.56 -8.01
N GLN A 18 -16.97 4.51 -9.03
CA GLN A 18 -16.58 4.67 -10.43
C GLN A 18 -15.90 6.02 -10.72
N SER A 19 -16.35 7.09 -10.05
CA SER A 19 -15.75 8.42 -10.22
C SER A 19 -14.34 8.56 -9.65
N LEU A 20 -13.94 7.65 -8.76
CA LEU A 20 -12.60 7.65 -8.19
C LEU A 20 -11.56 7.01 -9.11
N TYR A 21 -11.98 6.17 -10.06
CA TYR A 21 -11.05 5.50 -10.97
C TYR A 21 -10.36 6.52 -11.86
N TRP A 22 -9.07 6.29 -12.04
CA TRP A 22 -8.24 7.07 -12.94
C TRP A 22 -7.29 6.11 -13.65
N GLU A 23 -7.12 6.35 -14.94
CA GLU A 23 -6.15 5.67 -15.78
C GLU A 23 -5.53 6.71 -16.70
N GLY A 24 -4.22 6.63 -16.88
CA GLY A 24 -3.46 7.50 -17.74
C GLY A 24 -2.10 6.90 -18.04
N THR A 25 -1.21 7.72 -18.55
CA THR A 25 0.18 7.38 -18.80
C THR A 25 1.08 7.80 -17.63
N PHE A 26 2.33 7.36 -17.65
CA PHE A 26 3.33 7.85 -16.70
C PHE A 26 3.53 9.36 -16.81
N ALA A 27 3.41 9.94 -18.02
CA ALA A 27 3.46 11.39 -18.20
C ALA A 27 2.32 12.09 -17.44
N ASP A 28 1.09 11.59 -17.53
CA ASP A 28 -0.05 12.13 -16.79
C ASP A 28 0.15 11.98 -15.27
N TYR A 29 0.71 10.85 -14.84
CA TYR A 29 1.04 10.63 -13.43
C TYR A 29 2.11 11.60 -12.90
N LEU A 30 3.11 11.97 -13.73
CA LEU A 30 4.11 12.97 -13.34
C LEU A 30 3.47 14.33 -13.05
N GLU A 31 2.41 14.72 -13.76
CA GLU A 31 1.67 15.94 -13.46
C GLU A 31 0.97 15.83 -12.08
N ILE A 32 0.39 14.67 -11.78
CA ILE A 32 -0.27 14.43 -10.49
C ILE A 32 0.73 14.48 -9.33
N VAL A 33 1.83 13.72 -9.41
CA VAL A 33 2.78 13.59 -8.30
C VAL A 33 3.57 14.88 -8.05
N THR A 34 3.82 15.69 -9.08
CA THR A 34 4.48 16.98 -8.91
C THR A 34 3.57 18.02 -8.24
N GLN A 35 2.25 17.92 -8.41
CA GLN A 35 1.27 18.76 -7.72
C GLN A 35 0.92 18.24 -6.31
N LYS A 36 0.89 16.90 -6.16
CA LYS A 36 0.54 16.20 -4.92
C LYS A 36 1.61 15.15 -4.58
N PRO A 37 2.79 15.55 -4.08
CA PRO A 37 3.89 14.62 -3.77
C PRO A 37 3.51 13.46 -2.84
N GLN A 38 2.51 13.66 -1.97
CA GLN A 38 2.03 12.67 -1.02
C GLN A 38 1.46 11.39 -1.66
N VAL A 39 1.07 11.42 -2.94
CA VAL A 39 0.58 10.20 -3.62
C VAL A 39 1.68 9.14 -3.75
N ALA A 40 2.95 9.57 -3.76
CA ALA A 40 4.15 8.72 -3.79
C ALA A 40 4.70 8.40 -2.38
N ASP A 41 3.97 8.74 -1.31
CA ASP A 41 4.43 8.44 0.04
C ASP A 41 4.47 6.94 0.33
N LEU A 42 5.46 6.59 1.14
CA LEU A 42 5.70 5.24 1.62
C LEU A 42 4.53 4.74 2.49
N ALA A 43 4.40 3.42 2.61
CA ALA A 43 3.35 2.78 3.40
C ALA A 43 3.22 3.37 4.82
N HIS A 44 4.34 3.58 5.51
CA HIS A 44 4.38 4.07 6.89
C HIS A 44 3.89 5.52 7.01
N ALA A 45 4.23 6.37 6.04
CA ALA A 45 3.72 7.74 5.95
C ALA A 45 2.22 7.72 5.69
N ARG A 46 1.75 6.89 4.77
CA ARG A 46 0.32 6.75 4.48
C ARG A 46 -0.49 6.28 5.69
N VAL A 47 0.03 5.34 6.48
CA VAL A 47 -0.60 4.89 7.72
C VAL A 47 -0.59 6.00 8.78
N TYR A 48 0.51 6.74 8.91
CA TYR A 48 0.59 7.89 9.79
C TYR A 48 -0.45 8.96 9.41
N ASP A 49 -0.47 9.37 8.15
CA ASP A 49 -1.37 10.41 7.64
C ASP A 49 -2.82 10.00 7.74
N MET A 50 -3.15 8.73 7.48
CA MET A 50 -4.48 8.17 7.73
C MET A 50 -4.93 8.36 9.18
N ILE A 51 -4.05 8.07 10.16
CA ILE A 51 -4.37 8.21 11.58
C ILE A 51 -4.56 9.69 11.92
N MET A 52 -3.69 10.56 11.40
CA MET A 52 -3.74 12.00 11.65
C MET A 52 -4.95 12.67 10.99
N ALA A 53 -5.35 12.22 9.79
CA ALA A 53 -6.51 12.72 9.05
C ALA A 53 -7.84 12.48 9.78
N ALA A 54 -7.92 11.44 10.63
CA ALA A 54 -9.07 11.24 11.50
C ALA A 54 -9.19 12.30 12.63
N GLY A 55 -8.08 13.00 12.92
CA GLY A 55 -7.96 14.02 13.94
C GLY A 55 -7.36 13.52 15.26
N VAL A 56 -6.69 14.43 15.97
CA VAL A 56 -6.03 14.16 17.25
C VAL A 56 -6.48 15.20 18.26
N ASP A 57 -6.87 14.75 19.45
CA ASP A 57 -7.17 15.61 20.58
C ASP A 57 -6.01 15.58 21.57
N GLU A 58 -5.56 16.76 22.00
CA GLU A 58 -4.41 16.95 22.89
C GLU A 58 -4.85 17.55 24.24
N PRO A 59 -5.48 16.74 25.12
CA PRO A 59 -5.88 17.20 26.44
C PRO A 59 -4.68 17.52 27.33
N GLU A 60 -4.76 18.62 28.08
CA GLU A 60 -3.70 19.05 28.98
C GLU A 60 -3.40 17.99 30.06
N GLY A 61 -2.11 17.65 30.22
CA GLY A 61 -1.64 16.67 31.21
C GLY A 61 -2.03 15.21 30.93
N ARG A 62 -2.55 14.89 29.74
CA ARG A 62 -2.94 13.53 29.34
C ARG A 62 -2.29 13.12 28.01
N PRO A 63 -2.15 11.81 27.73
CA PRO A 63 -1.68 11.32 26.44
C PRO A 63 -2.56 11.82 25.29
N LYS A 64 -1.96 11.98 24.11
CA LYS A 64 -2.71 12.33 22.88
C LYS A 64 -3.75 11.27 22.57
N GLN A 65 -4.92 11.71 22.11
CA GLN A 65 -6.02 10.83 21.74
C GLN A 65 -6.29 10.90 20.24
N TYR A 66 -5.96 9.83 19.53
CA TYR A 66 -6.20 9.72 18.10
C TYR A 66 -7.63 9.26 17.84
N ARG A 67 -8.42 10.08 17.15
CA ARG A 67 -9.83 9.79 16.87
C ARG A 67 -10.02 8.53 16.05
N PHE A 68 -9.02 8.18 15.23
CA PHE A 68 -8.98 6.94 14.47
C PHE A 68 -9.24 5.68 15.32
N PHE A 69 -8.71 5.61 16.55
CA PHE A 69 -8.82 4.42 17.41
C PHE A 69 -10.03 4.43 18.35
N ARG A 70 -10.75 5.55 18.48
CA ARG A 70 -11.76 5.76 19.53
C ARG A 70 -12.97 4.83 19.48
N SER A 71 -13.30 4.29 18.31
CA SER A 71 -14.48 3.45 18.14
C SER A 71 -14.32 2.05 18.75
N GLU A 72 -13.09 1.53 18.83
CA GLU A 72 -12.86 0.13 19.21
C GLU A 72 -11.77 -0.06 20.28
N ILE A 73 -10.90 0.93 20.51
CA ILE A 73 -9.81 0.84 21.48
C ILE A 73 -10.01 1.82 22.64
N PHE A 74 -10.03 1.28 23.86
CA PHE A 74 -10.20 2.05 25.09
C PHE A 74 -9.09 1.74 26.09
N GLY A 75 -8.57 2.76 26.77
CA GLY A 75 -7.58 2.61 27.84
C GLY A 75 -6.16 2.28 27.39
N LEU A 76 -5.87 2.33 26.08
CA LEU A 76 -4.53 2.10 25.51
C LEU A 76 -3.86 3.39 25.03
N ASP A 77 -4.25 4.57 25.53
CA ASP A 77 -3.81 5.88 25.02
C ASP A 77 -2.28 6.01 24.97
N LYS A 78 -1.57 5.56 26.02
CA LYS A 78 -0.09 5.55 26.05
C LYS A 78 0.51 4.65 24.97
N THR A 79 -0.02 3.43 24.80
CA THR A 79 0.45 2.47 23.80
C THR A 79 0.18 2.96 22.39
N LEU A 80 -0.99 3.56 22.15
CA LEU A 80 -1.33 4.19 20.87
C LEU A 80 -0.39 5.36 20.58
N GLN A 81 -0.10 6.19 21.58
CA GLN A 81 0.87 7.28 21.43
C GLN A 81 2.27 6.76 21.08
N GLN A 82 2.73 5.67 21.69
CA GLN A 82 3.99 5.02 21.32
C GLN A 82 3.98 4.53 19.86
N ILE A 83 2.94 3.81 19.46
CA ILE A 83 2.80 3.32 18.08
C ILE A 83 2.80 4.47 17.07
N VAL A 84 2.07 5.55 17.35
CA VAL A 84 1.94 6.68 16.41
C VAL A 84 3.20 7.57 16.42
N GLU A 85 3.67 8.00 17.58
CA GLU A 85 4.73 9.02 17.70
C GLU A 85 6.14 8.43 17.71
N GLU A 86 6.32 7.19 18.20
CA GLU A 86 7.64 6.55 18.30
C GLU A 86 7.91 5.57 17.15
N TYR A 87 6.87 5.07 16.46
CA TYR A 87 7.02 4.19 15.30
C TYR A 87 6.61 4.85 13.99
N PHE A 88 5.33 5.20 13.81
CA PHE A 88 4.84 5.71 12.50
C PHE A 88 5.36 7.10 12.15
N ALA A 89 5.36 8.07 13.07
CA ALA A 89 5.86 9.43 12.81
C ALA A 89 7.34 9.46 12.37
N PRO A 90 8.29 8.81 13.07
CA PRO A 90 9.67 8.72 12.60
C PRO A 90 9.81 7.90 11.31
N ALA A 91 9.01 6.84 11.12
CA ALA A 91 9.01 6.07 9.88
C ALA A 91 8.55 6.90 8.67
N ALA A 92 7.50 7.72 8.84
CA ALA A 92 6.97 8.64 7.84
C ALA A 92 8.03 9.66 7.41
N ARG A 93 8.87 10.11 8.36
CA ARG A 93 10.04 10.99 8.10
C ARG A 93 11.26 10.25 7.55
N ARG A 94 11.08 9.00 7.10
CA ARG A 94 12.11 8.15 6.47
C ARG A 94 13.29 7.81 7.38
N LEU A 95 13.09 7.82 8.70
CA LEU A 95 14.11 7.36 9.66
C LEU A 95 14.19 5.82 9.68
N ASP A 96 15.30 5.28 10.19
CA ASP A 96 15.62 3.84 10.14
C ASP A 96 14.59 2.91 10.80
N VAL A 97 13.73 3.44 11.68
CA VAL A 97 12.63 2.67 12.27
C VAL A 97 11.70 2.04 11.21
N ARG A 98 11.60 2.64 10.02
CA ARG A 98 10.80 2.11 8.90
C ARG A 98 11.27 0.75 8.38
N LYS A 99 12.53 0.38 8.64
CA LYS A 99 13.12 -0.91 8.26
C LYS A 99 12.91 -2.01 9.32
N ARG A 100 12.11 -1.74 10.36
CA ARG A 100 11.86 -2.66 11.47
C ARG A 100 10.43 -3.21 11.39
N ILE A 101 10.22 -4.38 11.97
CA ILE A 101 8.90 -5.00 12.10
C ILE A 101 8.24 -4.48 13.39
N LEU A 102 6.99 -4.00 13.31
CA LEU A 102 6.20 -3.65 14.49
C LEU A 102 5.63 -4.91 15.14
N MET A 103 6.13 -5.26 16.34
CA MET A 103 5.67 -6.44 17.07
C MET A 103 4.76 -6.04 18.23
N LEU A 104 3.51 -6.54 18.23
CA LEU A 104 2.54 -6.30 19.30
C LEU A 104 2.57 -7.45 20.31
N VAL A 105 3.11 -7.20 21.51
CA VAL A 105 3.21 -8.20 22.58
C VAL A 105 2.28 -7.83 23.73
N GLY A 106 1.49 -8.80 24.23
CA GLY A 106 0.61 -8.57 25.36
C GLY A 106 -0.35 -9.73 25.64
N PRO A 107 -1.11 -9.69 26.73
CA PRO A 107 -2.03 -10.75 27.13
C PRO A 107 -3.13 -10.99 26.09
N VAL A 108 -3.73 -12.18 26.13
CA VAL A 108 -4.91 -12.52 25.32
C VAL A 108 -6.03 -11.52 25.63
N GLY A 109 -6.73 -11.05 24.59
CA GLY A 109 -7.80 -10.06 24.74
C GLY A 109 -7.34 -8.59 24.83
N GLY A 110 -6.04 -8.30 24.79
CA GLY A 110 -5.51 -6.93 24.86
C GLY A 110 -5.70 -6.05 23.61
N GLY A 111 -6.66 -6.35 22.74
CA GLY A 111 -6.98 -5.53 21.56
C GLY A 111 -5.97 -5.54 20.40
N LYS A 112 -4.97 -6.44 20.41
CA LYS A 112 -3.91 -6.50 19.37
C LYS A 112 -4.47 -6.70 17.96
N SER A 113 -5.25 -7.77 17.76
CA SER A 113 -5.89 -8.06 16.47
C SER A 113 -6.91 -7.00 16.08
N THR A 114 -7.59 -6.39 17.05
CA THR A 114 -8.48 -5.24 16.82
C THR A 114 -7.70 -4.07 16.24
N LEU A 115 -6.56 -3.71 16.83
CA LEU A 115 -5.70 -2.63 16.34
C LEU A 115 -5.22 -2.89 14.90
N VAL A 116 -4.74 -4.09 14.60
CA VAL A 116 -4.31 -4.45 13.23
C VAL A 116 -5.48 -4.39 12.26
N THR A 117 -6.65 -4.93 12.64
CA THR A 117 -7.87 -4.86 11.82
C THR A 117 -8.30 -3.42 11.56
N MET A 118 -8.22 -2.55 12.56
CA MET A 118 -8.51 -1.12 12.39
C MET A 118 -7.56 -0.47 11.39
N LEU A 119 -6.25 -0.75 11.48
CA LEU A 119 -5.26 -0.23 10.54
C LEU A 119 -5.52 -0.70 9.10
N LYS A 120 -5.76 -2.00 8.89
CA LYS A 120 -6.09 -2.56 7.57
C LYS A 120 -7.34 -1.90 6.97
N ARG A 121 -8.45 -1.90 7.72
CA ARG A 121 -9.71 -1.27 7.28
C ARG A 121 -9.61 0.24 7.09
N GLY A 122 -8.83 0.89 7.94
CA GLY A 122 -8.52 2.31 7.83
C GLY A 122 -7.82 2.60 6.51
N LEU A 123 -6.82 1.79 6.16
CA LEU A 123 -6.00 1.96 4.97
C LEU A 123 -6.84 1.74 3.70
N GLU A 124 -7.74 0.75 3.70
CA GLU A 124 -8.72 0.57 2.63
C GLU A 124 -9.59 1.81 2.44
N ARG A 125 -10.17 2.36 3.52
CA ARG A 125 -11.01 3.56 3.44
C ARG A 125 -10.22 4.78 3.02
N TYR A 126 -9.01 4.95 3.56
CA TYR A 126 -8.14 6.09 3.26
C TYR A 126 -7.72 6.09 1.78
N SER A 127 -7.43 4.93 1.19
CA SER A 127 -7.09 4.84 -0.25
C SER A 127 -8.20 5.33 -1.20
N ARG A 128 -9.44 5.38 -0.71
CA ARG A 128 -10.61 5.90 -1.46
C ARG A 128 -10.80 7.41 -1.30
N THR A 129 -10.01 8.09 -0.47
CA THR A 129 -10.01 9.56 -0.39
C THR A 129 -8.99 10.15 -1.35
N GLU A 130 -9.11 11.46 -1.63
CA GLU A 130 -8.15 12.17 -2.47
C GLU A 130 -6.77 12.29 -1.81
N GLU A 131 -6.72 12.40 -0.49
CA GLU A 131 -5.49 12.47 0.30
C GLU A 131 -4.77 11.13 0.35
N GLY A 132 -5.53 10.03 0.42
CA GLY A 132 -4.97 8.68 0.46
C GLY A 132 -4.76 8.03 -0.91
N ALA A 133 -4.95 8.76 -2.02
CA ALA A 133 -4.84 8.22 -3.37
C ALA A 133 -3.50 7.49 -3.61
N VAL A 134 -3.58 6.34 -4.28
CA VAL A 134 -2.45 5.47 -4.61
C VAL A 134 -2.52 5.15 -6.10
N TYR A 135 -1.39 5.26 -6.78
CA TYR A 135 -1.26 4.93 -8.20
C TYR A 135 -0.26 3.81 -8.39
N ALA A 136 -0.50 2.95 -9.38
CA ALA A 136 0.36 1.83 -9.71
C ALA A 136 0.56 1.68 -11.21
N ILE A 137 1.67 1.08 -11.62
CA ILE A 137 1.87 0.67 -13.02
C ILE A 137 0.78 -0.36 -13.36
N LYS A 138 -0.02 -0.07 -14.39
CA LYS A 138 -1.16 -0.90 -14.77
C LYS A 138 -0.68 -2.27 -15.25
N GLY A 139 -1.28 -3.32 -14.68
CA GLY A 139 -0.89 -4.71 -14.96
C GLY A 139 0.41 -5.17 -14.28
N CYS A 140 0.95 -4.40 -13.33
CA CYS A 140 1.99 -4.91 -12.43
C CYS A 140 1.36 -5.86 -11.41
N PRO A 141 1.89 -7.09 -11.22
CA PRO A 141 1.33 -8.03 -10.25
C PRO A 141 1.52 -7.61 -8.78
N MET A 142 2.40 -6.65 -8.52
CA MET A 142 2.72 -6.12 -7.19
C MET A 142 2.20 -4.70 -6.96
N HIS A 143 1.42 -4.15 -7.90
CA HIS A 143 0.94 -2.76 -7.84
C HIS A 143 2.05 -1.72 -7.60
N GLU A 144 3.12 -1.86 -8.39
CA GLU A 144 4.36 -1.11 -8.24
C GLU A 144 4.20 0.41 -8.40
N GLU A 145 5.04 1.15 -7.67
CA GLU A 145 5.14 2.61 -7.70
C GLU A 145 5.62 3.11 -9.09
N PRO A 146 4.81 3.92 -9.81
CA PRO A 146 5.19 4.41 -11.13
C PRO A 146 6.51 5.18 -11.18
N LEU A 147 6.90 5.88 -10.11
CA LEU A 147 8.18 6.60 -10.07
C LEU A 147 9.42 5.69 -10.24
N HIS A 148 9.27 4.37 -10.06
CA HIS A 148 10.36 3.43 -10.33
C HIS A 148 10.77 3.40 -11.80
N LEU A 149 9.90 3.85 -12.72
CA LEU A 149 10.21 4.04 -14.14
C LEU A 149 11.34 5.07 -14.37
N ILE A 150 11.56 6.00 -13.44
CA ILE A 150 12.62 7.00 -13.56
C ILE A 150 13.99 6.31 -13.41
N PRO A 151 14.89 6.45 -14.41
CA PRO A 151 16.25 5.92 -14.33
C PRO A 151 16.98 6.40 -13.07
N GLU A 152 17.76 5.50 -12.45
CA GLU A 152 18.45 5.76 -11.17
C GLU A 152 19.27 7.06 -11.19
N ASP A 153 20.02 7.30 -12.28
CA ASP A 153 20.85 8.48 -12.48
C ASP A 153 20.07 9.81 -12.44
N LEU A 154 18.76 9.78 -12.78
CA LEU A 154 17.90 10.96 -12.78
C LEU A 154 17.17 11.18 -11.45
N ARG A 155 17.15 10.19 -10.55
CA ARG A 155 16.38 10.27 -9.29
C ARG A 155 16.89 11.36 -8.35
N ALA A 156 18.21 11.59 -8.33
CA ALA A 156 18.80 12.68 -7.54
C ALA A 156 18.32 14.06 -8.03
N ASP A 157 18.25 14.26 -9.34
CA ASP A 157 17.80 15.49 -9.97
C ASP A 157 16.30 15.70 -9.76
N PHE A 158 15.52 14.63 -9.96
CA PHE A 158 14.09 14.62 -9.69
C PHE A 158 13.78 15.01 -8.24
N ARG A 159 14.53 14.47 -7.27
CA ARG A 159 14.40 14.86 -5.86
C ARG A 159 14.75 16.33 -5.62
N ARG A 160 15.82 16.84 -6.25
CA ARG A 160 16.21 18.26 -6.09
C ARG A 160 15.15 19.20 -6.66
N GLN A 161 14.55 18.84 -7.78
CA GLN A 161 13.58 19.68 -8.49
C GLN A 161 12.18 19.63 -7.86
N PHE A 162 11.71 18.44 -7.48
CA PHE A 162 10.32 18.23 -7.05
C PHE A 162 10.17 17.83 -5.57
N GLY A 163 11.27 17.63 -4.84
CA GLY A 163 11.22 17.23 -3.43
C GLY A 163 10.79 15.78 -3.17
N ILE A 164 10.55 15.01 -4.23
CA ILE A 164 10.06 13.63 -4.16
C ILE A 164 11.23 12.66 -4.06
N TYR A 165 11.16 11.77 -3.07
CA TYR A 165 12.16 10.72 -2.88
C TYR A 165 11.62 9.41 -3.42
N ILE A 166 12.45 8.72 -4.20
CA ILE A 166 12.11 7.45 -4.83
C ILE A 166 12.91 6.36 -4.13
N GLU A 167 12.23 5.33 -3.65
CA GLU A 167 12.82 4.19 -2.96
C GLU A 167 12.41 2.89 -3.62
N GLY A 168 13.38 2.01 -3.87
CA GLY A 168 13.16 0.75 -4.59
C GLY A 168 13.33 0.90 -6.10
N ASP A 169 13.12 -0.20 -6.80
CA ASP A 169 13.35 -0.34 -8.23
C ASP A 169 12.24 -1.13 -8.88
N LEU A 170 12.11 -0.99 -10.21
CA LEU A 170 11.13 -1.75 -10.99
C LEU A 170 11.26 -3.25 -10.74
N CYS A 171 10.12 -3.87 -10.49
CA CYS A 171 9.97 -5.29 -10.33
C CYS A 171 10.37 -6.00 -11.63
N PRO A 172 10.74 -7.28 -11.56
CA PRO A 172 11.22 -8.01 -12.72
C PRO A 172 10.25 -8.00 -13.90
N VAL A 173 8.94 -8.06 -13.63
CA VAL A 173 7.88 -8.02 -14.66
C VAL A 173 7.79 -6.65 -15.32
N CYS A 174 7.68 -5.56 -14.54
CA CYS A 174 7.62 -4.21 -15.10
C CYS A 174 8.88 -3.85 -15.87
N ARG A 175 10.06 -4.28 -15.40
CA ARG A 175 11.33 -4.09 -16.10
C ARG A 175 11.35 -4.79 -17.45
N TRP A 176 10.87 -6.05 -17.50
CA TRP A 176 10.72 -6.79 -18.75
C TRP A 176 9.74 -6.10 -19.70
N ARG A 177 8.56 -5.68 -19.20
CA ARG A 177 7.56 -4.97 -19.99
C ARG A 177 8.09 -3.65 -20.56
N LEU A 178 8.76 -2.84 -19.73
CA LEU A 178 9.36 -1.59 -20.18
C LEU A 178 10.33 -1.82 -21.35
N LYS A 179 11.16 -2.87 -21.27
CA LYS A 179 12.13 -3.20 -22.31
C LYS A 179 11.48 -3.76 -23.57
N GLU A 180 10.62 -4.76 -23.45
CA GLU A 180 10.11 -5.54 -24.58
C GLU A 180 8.83 -4.94 -25.18
N GLU A 181 7.90 -4.42 -24.36
CA GLU A 181 6.62 -3.85 -24.81
C GLU A 181 6.73 -2.35 -25.13
N PHE A 182 7.44 -1.60 -24.28
CA PHE A 182 7.52 -0.14 -24.40
C PHE A 182 8.84 0.37 -25.00
N GLN A 183 9.79 -0.52 -25.33
CA GLN A 183 11.08 -0.16 -25.93
C GLN A 183 11.86 0.90 -25.13
N GLY A 184 11.72 0.89 -23.80
CA GLY A 184 12.34 1.86 -22.90
C GLY A 184 11.61 3.21 -22.79
N LYS A 185 10.49 3.41 -23.48
CA LYS A 185 9.70 4.65 -23.43
C LYS A 185 8.84 4.67 -22.17
N ILE A 186 9.36 5.31 -21.13
CA ILE A 186 8.69 5.39 -19.82
C ILE A 186 7.42 6.23 -19.86
N ASP A 187 7.35 7.23 -20.74
CA ASP A 187 6.27 8.23 -20.84
C ASP A 187 4.91 7.61 -21.17
N GLN A 188 4.90 6.49 -21.90
CA GLN A 188 3.69 5.82 -22.39
C GLN A 188 3.25 4.64 -21.52
N VAL A 189 3.99 4.33 -20.47
CA VAL A 189 3.66 3.21 -19.59
C VAL A 189 2.33 3.53 -18.89
N PRO A 190 1.32 2.64 -18.98
CA PRO A 190 0.01 2.90 -18.40
C PRO A 190 0.08 2.84 -16.86
N VAL A 191 -0.61 3.77 -16.22
CA VAL A 191 -0.73 3.91 -14.76
C VAL A 191 -2.20 3.96 -14.41
N GLU A 192 -2.58 3.34 -13.30
CA GLU A 192 -3.94 3.34 -12.78
C GLU A 192 -3.98 3.72 -11.30
N ARG A 193 -5.08 4.34 -10.86
CA ARG A 193 -5.36 4.48 -9.43
C ARG A 193 -5.80 3.13 -8.89
N ILE A 194 -5.18 2.70 -7.80
CA ILE A 194 -5.54 1.48 -7.09
C ILE A 194 -6.16 1.80 -5.74
N PHE A 195 -6.94 0.85 -5.22
CA PHE A 195 -7.56 0.94 -3.91
C PHE A 195 -7.12 -0.26 -3.08
N PHE A 196 -6.64 0.00 -1.87
CA PHE A 196 -6.28 -1.08 -0.97
C PHE A 196 -7.52 -1.89 -0.58
N SER A 197 -7.31 -3.21 -0.49
CA SER A 197 -8.36 -4.19 -0.23
C SER A 197 -7.74 -5.48 0.28
N GLU A 198 -8.02 -5.84 1.53
CA GLU A 198 -7.67 -7.15 2.09
C GLU A 198 -8.38 -8.25 1.31
N ARG A 199 -9.66 -8.03 0.97
CA ARG A 199 -10.48 -9.02 0.24
C ARG A 199 -9.94 -9.31 -1.15
N ASN A 200 -9.51 -8.28 -1.87
CA ASN A 200 -9.01 -8.42 -3.25
C ASN A 200 -7.49 -8.60 -3.29
N ARG A 201 -6.81 -8.70 -2.12
CA ARG A 201 -5.35 -8.86 -2.03
C ARG A 201 -4.60 -7.72 -2.75
N ILE A 202 -4.97 -6.47 -2.44
CA ILE A 202 -4.33 -5.26 -2.99
C ILE A 202 -3.76 -4.44 -1.82
N GLY A 203 -2.44 -4.44 -1.67
CA GLY A 203 -1.67 -3.72 -0.64
C GLY A 203 -1.95 -4.13 0.81
N ILE A 204 -2.80 -5.14 1.04
CA ILE A 204 -3.05 -5.69 2.37
C ILE A 204 -2.91 -7.20 2.29
N GLY A 205 -1.86 -7.72 2.90
CA GLY A 205 -1.58 -9.15 3.03
C GLY A 205 -1.91 -9.66 4.44
N THR A 206 -2.28 -10.91 4.57
CA THR A 206 -2.54 -11.54 5.87
C THR A 206 -2.04 -12.98 5.85
N PHE A 207 -1.01 -13.22 6.64
CA PHE A 207 -0.34 -14.49 6.76
C PHE A 207 -0.71 -15.16 8.09
N LYS A 208 -1.33 -16.33 8.02
CA LYS A 208 -1.66 -17.10 9.22
C LYS A 208 -0.56 -18.11 9.49
N PRO A 209 0.18 -17.99 10.62
CA PRO A 209 1.20 -18.96 10.95
C PRO A 209 0.56 -20.34 11.14
N SER A 210 1.13 -21.33 10.47
CA SER A 210 0.76 -22.74 10.58
C SER A 210 1.93 -23.53 11.19
N ASP A 211 1.79 -24.85 11.33
CA ASP A 211 2.89 -25.68 11.83
C ASP A 211 4.14 -25.48 10.93
N PRO A 212 5.30 -25.12 11.49
CA PRO A 212 6.51 -24.80 10.72
C PRO A 212 6.97 -25.91 9.77
N LYS A 213 6.63 -27.18 10.05
CA LYS A 213 6.99 -28.31 9.20
C LYS A 213 6.12 -28.43 7.96
N SER A 214 4.94 -27.83 8.00
CA SER A 214 3.93 -27.87 6.92
C SER A 214 3.76 -26.54 6.19
N GLN A 215 4.43 -25.50 6.66
CA GLN A 215 4.27 -24.16 6.14
C GLN A 215 5.02 -24.00 4.82
N ASP A 216 4.29 -23.64 3.77
CA ASP A 216 4.89 -23.33 2.47
C ASP A 216 5.38 -21.88 2.44
N VAL A 217 6.67 -21.70 2.15
CA VAL A 217 7.29 -20.37 2.02
C VAL A 217 6.76 -19.62 0.79
N SER A 218 6.18 -20.34 -0.17
CA SER A 218 5.56 -19.75 -1.36
C SER A 218 4.38 -18.86 -1.01
N GLU A 219 3.67 -19.11 0.10
CA GLU A 219 2.59 -18.25 0.60
C GLU A 219 3.08 -16.83 0.93
N LEU A 220 4.35 -16.66 1.32
CA LEU A 220 4.96 -15.36 1.58
C LEU A 220 5.60 -14.75 0.34
N THR A 221 6.30 -15.57 -0.44
CA THR A 221 7.24 -15.10 -1.46
C THR A 221 6.70 -15.17 -2.89
N GLY A 222 5.69 -16.00 -3.14
CA GLY A 222 5.21 -16.37 -4.47
C GLY A 222 5.73 -17.73 -4.92
N SER A 223 5.35 -18.15 -6.13
CA SER A 223 5.62 -19.49 -6.65
C SER A 223 6.00 -19.49 -8.12
N VAL A 224 6.68 -20.55 -8.58
CA VAL A 224 6.97 -20.73 -10.01
C VAL A 224 5.67 -21.15 -10.73
N ASN A 225 5.36 -20.46 -11.82
CA ASN A 225 4.26 -20.79 -12.71
C ASN A 225 4.69 -21.88 -13.70
N LEU A 226 4.36 -23.13 -13.36
CA LEU A 226 4.76 -24.31 -14.16
C LEU A 226 4.19 -24.29 -15.59
N GLN A 227 3.02 -23.68 -15.80
CA GLN A 227 2.44 -23.54 -17.13
C GLN A 227 3.29 -22.58 -17.97
N MET A 228 3.56 -21.39 -17.46
CA MET A 228 4.42 -20.41 -18.14
C MET A 228 5.84 -20.94 -18.32
N LEU A 229 6.37 -21.73 -17.38
CA LEU A 229 7.68 -22.38 -17.52
C LEU A 229 7.71 -23.32 -18.72
N THR A 230 6.63 -24.07 -18.96
CA THR A 230 6.53 -25.00 -20.09
C THR A 230 6.45 -24.23 -21.41
N GLU A 231 5.78 -23.09 -21.44
CA GLU A 231 5.62 -22.25 -22.63
C GLU A 231 6.87 -21.42 -22.97
N ILE A 232 7.52 -20.84 -21.96
CA ILE A 232 8.69 -19.95 -22.13
C ILE A 232 10.02 -20.73 -22.13
N GLY A 233 10.09 -21.83 -21.37
CA GLY A 233 11.26 -22.71 -21.28
C GLY A 233 12.44 -22.14 -20.49
N VAL A 234 12.30 -20.98 -19.84
CA VAL A 234 13.37 -20.29 -19.11
C VAL A 234 12.89 -19.91 -17.70
N GLU A 235 13.43 -20.58 -16.69
CA GLU A 235 13.06 -20.36 -15.28
C GLU A 235 13.41 -18.95 -14.77
N SER A 236 14.45 -18.32 -15.32
CA SER A 236 14.86 -16.96 -14.96
C SER A 236 14.00 -15.86 -15.61
N ASP A 237 13.04 -16.20 -16.48
CA ASP A 237 12.13 -15.23 -17.06
C ASP A 237 11.12 -14.76 -15.99
N PRO A 238 10.99 -13.44 -15.76
CA PRO A 238 10.13 -12.93 -14.70
C PRO A 238 8.64 -13.27 -14.86
N ARG A 239 8.19 -13.60 -16.07
CA ARG A 239 6.81 -14.02 -16.35
C ARG A 239 6.52 -15.45 -15.89
N VAL A 240 7.56 -16.22 -15.58
CA VAL A 240 7.47 -17.58 -15.05
C VAL A 240 7.30 -17.60 -13.53
N TYR A 241 7.26 -16.44 -12.87
CA TYR A 241 7.05 -16.32 -11.43
C TYR A 241 5.70 -15.67 -11.11
N ASN A 242 4.91 -16.30 -10.24
CA ASN A 242 3.71 -15.72 -9.66
C ASN A 242 4.10 -14.86 -8.47
N PHE A 243 3.83 -13.56 -8.53
CA PHE A 243 4.05 -12.61 -7.44
C PHE A 243 2.80 -12.53 -6.55
N ASP A 244 2.28 -13.67 -6.13
CA ASP A 244 1.02 -13.83 -5.39
C ASP A 244 1.20 -14.12 -3.90
N GLY A 245 2.45 -14.19 -3.42
CA GLY A 245 2.77 -14.27 -1.99
C GLY A 245 2.37 -13.01 -1.21
N GLU A 246 2.10 -13.15 0.08
CA GLU A 246 1.57 -12.08 0.94
C GLU A 246 2.51 -10.85 1.02
N LEU A 247 3.83 -11.03 0.89
CA LEU A 247 4.78 -9.91 0.84
C LEU A 247 4.65 -9.10 -0.45
N ASN A 248 4.38 -9.76 -1.58
CA ASN A 248 4.17 -9.11 -2.88
C ASN A 248 2.83 -8.37 -2.90
N ILE A 249 1.80 -8.99 -2.33
CA ILE A 249 0.45 -8.43 -2.21
C ILE A 249 0.43 -7.20 -1.30
N ALA A 250 1.11 -7.28 -0.16
CA ALA A 250 1.18 -6.19 0.81
C ALA A 250 2.07 -5.04 0.37
N ASN A 251 2.64 -5.09 -0.84
CA ASN A 251 3.53 -4.05 -1.36
C ASN A 251 2.87 -2.66 -1.22
N ARG A 252 3.64 -1.71 -0.68
CA ARG A 252 3.22 -0.33 -0.38
C ARG A 252 2.06 -0.18 0.64
N GLY A 253 1.61 -1.25 1.28
CA GLY A 253 0.62 -1.21 2.35
C GLY A 253 1.04 -2.00 3.59
N ILE A 254 0.20 -2.92 4.08
CA ILE A 254 0.37 -3.60 5.37
C ILE A 254 0.34 -5.12 5.18
N MET A 255 1.27 -5.81 5.84
CA MET A 255 1.21 -7.26 6.04
C MET A 255 1.01 -7.54 7.53
N GLU A 256 0.04 -8.40 7.86
CA GLU A 256 -0.11 -9.04 9.18
C GLU A 256 0.44 -10.46 9.15
#